data_AF-K0I7L1-F1
#
_entry.id   AF-K0I7L1-F1
#
_cell.length_a   1.000
_cell.length_b   1.000
_cell.length_c   1.000
_cell.angle_alpha   90.00
_cell.angle_beta   90.00
_cell.angle_gamma   90.00
#
_symmetry.space_group_name_H-M   'P 1'
#
loop_
_entity.id
_entity.type
_entity.pdbx_description
1 polymer ?
#
loop_
_entity_poly.entity_id
_entity_poly.type
_entity_poly.pdbx_seq_one_letter_code
_entity_poly.pdbx_strand_id
1 'polypeptide(L)'
;MHNVILAFVLLLLASLLLACNNQAAAAKEQIVLEAASDQGTFTVEIMWTPDDIGSANAFDIRFIEPETGEEIEDMTYDISIYKGGDREVLRSDQTATRQEFTFDEPGSYTIMIDDIDGLGEWVEIPIQVTPEFPAGVLALIVAFGIVVAVIARRNNNSKNLFSQPTN
;
A
#
# COMPACT_ATOMS: atom_id res chain seq x y z
N MET A 1 -10.83 -47.49 4.07
CA MET A 1 -11.14 -46.22 4.78
C MET A 1 -10.03 -45.18 4.62
N HIS A 2 -8.73 -45.54 4.67
CA HIS A 2 -7.62 -44.61 4.46
C HIS A 2 -7.60 -43.92 3.07
N ASN A 3 -7.86 -44.65 1.99
CA ASN A 3 -7.83 -44.07 0.62
C ASN A 3 -8.98 -43.10 0.34
N VAL A 4 -10.10 -43.18 1.06
CA VAL A 4 -11.25 -42.28 0.90
C VAL A 4 -10.95 -40.92 1.53
N ILE A 5 -10.24 -40.91 2.66
CA ILE A 5 -9.82 -39.68 3.35
C ILE A 5 -8.77 -38.93 2.52
N LEU A 6 -7.81 -39.65 1.93
CA LEU A 6 -6.77 -39.04 1.08
C LEU A 6 -7.36 -38.40 -0.19
N ALA A 7 -8.36 -39.03 -0.80
CA ALA A 7 -9.05 -38.51 -1.97
C ALA A 7 -9.88 -37.24 -1.63
N PHE A 8 -10.51 -37.21 -0.46
CA PHE A 8 -11.25 -36.02 0.01
C PHE A 8 -10.31 -34.83 0.29
N VAL A 9 -9.13 -35.08 0.86
CA VAL A 9 -8.13 -34.04 1.12
C VAL A 9 -7.56 -33.47 -0.19
N LEU A 10 -7.28 -34.32 -1.18
CA LEU A 10 -6.85 -33.89 -2.51
C LEU A 10 -7.93 -33.12 -3.29
N LEU A 11 -9.20 -33.52 -3.17
CA LEU A 11 -10.32 -32.82 -3.80
C LEU A 11 -10.56 -31.43 -3.18
N LEU A 12 -10.39 -31.31 -1.86
CA LEU A 12 -10.42 -30.03 -1.13
C LEU A 12 -9.23 -29.13 -1.46
N LEU A 13 -8.05 -29.70 -1.72
CA LEU A 13 -6.88 -28.93 -2.15
C LEU A 13 -7.04 -28.40 -3.58
N ALA A 14 -7.63 -29.21 -4.47
CA ALA A 14 -7.87 -28.84 -5.87
C ALA A 14 -8.96 -27.77 -6.01
N SER A 15 -10.02 -27.83 -5.20
CA SER A 15 -11.07 -26.80 -5.21
C SER A 15 -10.60 -25.46 -4.63
N LEU A 16 -9.63 -25.48 -3.72
CA LEU A 16 -8.99 -24.26 -3.20
C LEU A 16 -8.10 -23.57 -4.26
N LEU A 17 -7.46 -24.35 -5.14
CA LEU A 17 -6.65 -23.84 -6.25
C LEU A 17 -7.50 -23.20 -7.36
N LEU A 18 -8.73 -23.67 -7.61
CA LEU A 18 -9.62 -23.08 -8.61
C LEU A 18 -10.31 -21.78 -8.15
N ALA A 19 -10.39 -21.51 -6.84
CA ALA A 19 -11.01 -20.31 -6.31
C ALA A 19 -10.13 -19.05 -6.42
N CYS A 20 -8.84 -19.18 -6.75
CA CYS A 20 -7.93 -18.03 -6.87
C CYS A 20 -7.94 -17.35 -8.24
N ASN A 21 -8.68 -17.86 -9.23
CA ASN A 21 -8.57 -17.36 -10.62
C ASN A 21 -9.66 -16.38 -11.07
N ASN A 22 -10.64 -16.07 -10.21
CA ASN A 22 -11.70 -15.12 -10.51
C ASN A 22 -11.73 -13.99 -9.48
N GLN A 23 -10.64 -13.24 -9.39
CA GLN A 23 -10.73 -11.88 -8.87
C GLN A 23 -10.97 -10.97 -10.08
N ALA A 24 -12.24 -10.61 -10.30
CA ALA A 24 -12.53 -9.39 -11.03
C ALA A 24 -11.74 -8.27 -10.36
N ALA A 25 -11.01 -7.47 -11.14
CA ALA A 25 -10.22 -6.36 -10.64
C ALA A 25 -11.10 -5.50 -9.74
N ALA A 26 -10.86 -5.54 -8.42
CA ALA A 26 -11.43 -4.57 -7.52
C ALA A 26 -10.90 -3.21 -7.98
N ALA A 27 -11.79 -2.25 -8.23
CA ALA A 27 -11.36 -0.89 -8.53
C ALA A 27 -10.50 -0.40 -7.36
N LYS A 28 -9.26 0.01 -7.64
CA LYS A 28 -8.36 0.56 -6.63
C LYS A 28 -8.98 1.84 -6.07
N GLU A 29 -9.02 1.96 -4.75
CA GLU A 29 -9.61 3.12 -4.07
C GLU A 29 -8.73 4.35 -4.32
N GLN A 30 -9.33 5.45 -4.78
CA GLN A 30 -8.60 6.70 -5.02
C GLN A 30 -8.49 7.51 -3.74
N ILE A 31 -7.32 8.09 -3.52
CA ILE A 31 -7.00 8.95 -2.39
C ILE A 31 -7.01 10.40 -2.89
N VAL A 32 -7.80 11.26 -2.25
CA VAL A 32 -7.81 12.70 -2.55
C VAL A 32 -6.85 13.40 -1.60
N LEU A 33 -5.92 14.17 -2.15
CA LEU A 33 -4.94 14.98 -1.45
C LEU A 33 -5.18 16.43 -1.85
N GLU A 34 -5.06 17.36 -0.91
CA GLU A 34 -5.29 18.78 -1.16
C GLU A 34 -4.30 19.61 -0.34
N ALA A 35 -3.74 20.64 -0.95
CA ALA A 35 -2.92 21.63 -0.25
C ALA A 35 -2.98 22.99 -0.95
N ALA A 36 -2.91 24.06 -0.16
CA ALA A 36 -2.73 25.41 -0.67
C ALA A 36 -1.26 25.63 -1.04
N SER A 37 -1.04 26.37 -2.13
CA SER A 37 0.26 26.96 -2.48
C SER A 37 0.79 27.85 -1.36
N ASP A 38 2.11 28.06 -1.33
CA ASP A 38 2.81 28.83 -0.31
C ASP A 38 2.37 30.31 -0.24
N GLN A 39 1.90 30.88 -1.36
CA GLN A 39 1.33 32.22 -1.40
C GLN A 39 -0.21 32.23 -1.33
N GLY A 40 -0.84 31.06 -1.43
CA GLY A 40 -2.29 30.89 -1.35
C GLY A 40 -3.05 31.33 -2.60
N THR A 41 -2.37 31.53 -3.73
CA THR A 41 -3.03 31.86 -5.02
C THR A 41 -3.78 30.65 -5.57
N PHE A 42 -3.27 29.46 -5.31
CA PHE A 42 -3.82 28.19 -5.78
C PHE A 42 -4.10 27.23 -4.63
N THR A 43 -5.17 26.45 -4.76
CA THR A 43 -5.33 25.15 -4.10
C THR A 43 -5.03 24.05 -5.11
N VAL A 44 -4.15 23.12 -4.77
CA VAL A 44 -3.82 21.98 -5.62
C VAL A 44 -4.48 20.73 -5.06
N GLU A 45 -5.34 20.12 -5.87
CA GLU A 45 -5.99 18.84 -5.58
C GLU A 45 -5.33 17.74 -6.41
N ILE A 46 -4.96 16.64 -5.76
CA ILE A 46 -4.40 15.44 -6.41
C ILE A 46 -5.27 14.24 -6.07
N MET A 47 -5.88 13.66 -7.10
CA MET A 47 -6.50 12.33 -7.02
C MET A 47 -5.43 11.28 -7.32
N TRP A 48 -5.00 10.58 -6.29
CA TRP A 48 -4.01 9.51 -6.39
C TRP A 48 -4.70 8.15 -6.51
N THR A 49 -4.42 7.43 -7.59
CA THR A 49 -4.72 6.00 -7.73
C THR A 49 -3.44 5.22 -7.37
N PRO A 50 -3.36 4.63 -6.17
CA PRO A 50 -2.20 3.86 -5.75
C PRO A 50 -2.03 2.57 -6.57
N ASP A 51 -0.79 2.11 -6.67
CA ASP A 51 -0.44 0.79 -7.21
C ASP A 51 0.71 0.16 -6.41
N ASP A 52 0.95 -1.12 -6.66
CA ASP A 52 2.03 -1.89 -6.06
C ASP A 52 3.40 -1.25 -6.28
N ILE A 53 4.33 -1.58 -5.39
CA ILE A 53 5.74 -1.24 -5.56
C ILE A 53 6.25 -1.80 -6.89
N GLY A 54 6.92 -0.96 -7.67
CA GLY A 54 7.37 -1.29 -9.02
C GLY A 54 6.31 -1.11 -10.12
N SER A 55 5.08 -0.74 -9.77
CA SER A 55 4.01 -0.39 -10.71
C SER A 55 3.81 1.13 -10.82
N ALA A 56 3.24 1.56 -11.94
CA ALA A 56 2.89 2.97 -12.16
C ALA A 56 1.70 3.36 -11.27
N ASN A 57 1.94 4.29 -10.36
CA ASN A 57 0.94 5.02 -9.60
C ASN A 57 0.51 6.23 -10.42
N ALA A 58 -0.79 6.53 -10.41
CA ALA A 58 -1.33 7.63 -11.19
C ALA A 58 -1.84 8.78 -10.31
N PHE A 59 -1.55 9.99 -10.73
CA PHE A 59 -1.87 11.22 -10.04
C PHE A 59 -2.57 12.16 -11.02
N ASP A 60 -3.86 12.37 -10.83
CA ASP A 60 -4.64 13.35 -11.58
C ASP A 60 -4.66 14.66 -10.76
N ILE A 61 -4.08 15.72 -11.32
CA ILE A 61 -3.75 16.99 -10.68
C ILE A 61 -4.71 18.05 -11.20
N ARG A 62 -5.27 18.84 -10.28
CA ARG A 62 -6.15 19.98 -10.56
C ARG A 62 -5.69 21.19 -9.77
N PHE A 63 -5.77 22.36 -10.40
CA PHE A 63 -5.49 23.65 -9.76
C PHE A 63 -6.83 24.37 -9.58
N ILE A 64 -7.06 24.91 -8.39
CA ILE A 64 -8.35 25.47 -7.99
C ILE A 64 -8.11 26.90 -7.51
N GLU A 65 -8.93 27.84 -7.99
CA GLU A 65 -8.98 29.20 -7.45
C GLU A 65 -9.66 29.16 -6.06
N PRO A 66 -8.97 29.55 -4.98
CA PRO A 66 -9.45 29.30 -3.62
C PRO A 66 -10.69 30.13 -3.24
N GLU A 67 -10.90 31.28 -3.89
CA GLU A 67 -12.06 32.14 -3.60
C GLU A 67 -13.36 31.62 -4.23
N THR A 68 -13.29 31.10 -5.45
CA THR A 68 -14.46 30.68 -6.23
C THR A 68 -14.67 29.17 -6.19
N GLY A 69 -13.62 28.40 -5.94
CA GLY A 69 -13.60 26.94 -6.06
C GLY A 69 -13.61 26.45 -7.51
N GLU A 70 -13.39 27.34 -8.48
CA GLU A 70 -13.32 26.98 -9.89
C GLU A 70 -11.97 26.36 -10.24
N GLU A 71 -12.00 25.33 -11.09
CA GLU A 71 -10.78 24.74 -11.63
C GLU A 71 -10.16 25.68 -12.66
N ILE A 72 -8.84 25.84 -12.58
CA ILE A 72 -8.03 26.59 -13.52
C ILE A 72 -7.43 25.58 -14.50
N GLU A 73 -7.81 25.70 -15.78
CA GLU A 73 -7.34 24.83 -16.86
C GLU A 73 -6.02 25.35 -17.48
N ASP A 74 -5.37 24.51 -18.29
CA ASP A 74 -4.16 24.84 -19.08
C ASP A 74 -2.94 25.34 -18.26
N MET A 75 -2.85 24.90 -17.00
CA MET A 75 -1.74 25.25 -16.10
C MET A 75 -0.41 24.62 -16.53
N THR A 76 0.67 25.38 -16.42
CA THR A 76 2.05 24.88 -16.53
C THR A 76 2.66 24.77 -15.13
N TYR A 77 3.42 23.71 -14.85
CA TYR A 77 4.05 23.49 -13.55
C TYR A 77 5.24 22.56 -13.63
N ASP A 78 6.10 22.61 -12.63
CA ASP A 78 7.13 21.62 -12.37
C ASP A 78 6.63 20.63 -11.30
N ILE A 79 7.01 19.36 -11.42
CA ILE A 79 6.68 18.33 -10.43
C ILE A 79 7.91 17.51 -10.08
N SER A 80 8.13 17.38 -8.77
CA SER A 80 9.24 16.65 -8.18
C SER A 80 8.74 15.64 -7.14
N ILE A 81 9.47 14.53 -7.01
CA ILE A 81 9.26 13.55 -5.94
C ILE A 81 10.51 13.48 -5.08
N TYR A 82 10.31 13.59 -3.76
CA TYR A 82 11.36 13.50 -2.76
C TYR A 82 11.18 12.28 -1.87
N LYS A 83 12.29 11.68 -1.46
CA LYS A 83 12.37 10.62 -0.46
C LYS A 83 13.48 10.93 0.53
N GLY A 84 13.15 11.07 1.80
CA GLY A 84 14.16 11.36 2.83
C GLY A 84 14.92 12.69 2.63
N GLY A 85 14.34 13.63 1.88
CA GLY A 85 14.97 14.91 1.52
C GLY A 85 15.75 14.90 0.21
N ASP A 86 16.02 13.73 -0.36
CA ASP A 86 16.66 13.59 -1.66
C ASP A 86 15.61 13.62 -2.78
N ARG A 87 15.91 14.34 -3.88
CA ARG A 87 15.02 14.42 -5.04
C ARG A 87 15.25 13.21 -5.96
N GLU A 88 14.22 12.37 -6.07
CA GLU A 88 14.24 11.15 -6.89
C GLU A 88 13.81 11.44 -8.34
N VAL A 89 12.80 12.31 -8.52
CA VAL A 89 12.23 12.64 -9.83
C VAL A 89 12.07 14.15 -9.95
N LEU A 90 12.30 14.67 -11.16
CA LEU A 90 11.93 16.01 -11.59
C LEU A 90 11.37 15.93 -13.02
N ARG A 91 10.22 16.56 -13.24
CA ARG A 91 9.69 16.86 -14.58
C ARG A 91 9.33 18.34 -14.59
N SER A 92 9.94 19.10 -15.49
CA SER A 92 9.69 20.53 -15.63
C SER A 92 8.76 20.85 -16.81
N ASP A 93 8.15 22.02 -16.79
CA ASP A 93 7.29 22.55 -17.86
C ASP A 93 6.13 21.58 -18.23
N GLN A 94 5.53 20.95 -17.22
CA GLN A 94 4.43 20.01 -17.41
C GLN A 94 3.11 20.76 -17.61
N THR A 95 2.31 20.29 -18.57
CA THR A 95 0.92 20.75 -18.79
C THR A 95 -0.10 19.63 -18.67
N ALA A 96 0.35 18.37 -18.60
CA ALA A 96 -0.53 17.23 -18.48
C ALA A 96 -1.14 17.20 -17.07
N THR A 97 -2.46 17.07 -16.98
CA THR A 97 -3.15 16.93 -15.69
C THR A 97 -2.93 15.56 -15.05
N ARG A 98 -2.61 14.54 -15.85
CA ARG A 98 -2.28 13.20 -15.34
C ARG A 98 -0.78 12.94 -15.38
N GLN A 99 -0.24 12.55 -14.23
CA GLN A 99 1.14 12.13 -14.06
C GLN A 99 1.21 10.69 -13.56
N GLU A 100 2.17 9.93 -14.08
CA GLU A 100 2.43 8.57 -13.62
C GLU A 100 3.86 8.43 -13.10
N PHE A 101 4.00 7.82 -11.93
CA PHE A 101 5.28 7.59 -11.26
C PHE A 101 5.35 6.17 -10.70
N THR A 102 6.52 5.56 -10.77
CA THR A 102 6.79 4.25 -10.16
C THR A 102 7.61 4.44 -8.91
N PHE A 103 7.17 3.83 -7.81
CA PHE A 103 7.92 3.81 -6.56
C PHE A 103 8.58 2.44 -6.40
N ASP A 104 9.91 2.42 -6.28
CA ASP A 104 10.67 1.17 -6.14
C ASP A 104 10.71 0.62 -4.71
N GLU A 105 10.38 1.47 -3.74
CA GLU A 105 10.37 1.10 -2.33
C GLU A 105 9.16 1.72 -1.61
N PRO A 106 8.58 1.01 -0.63
CA PRO A 106 7.56 1.61 0.23
C PRO A 106 8.20 2.66 1.15
N GLY A 107 7.42 3.65 1.57
CA GLY A 107 7.92 4.70 2.44
C GLY A 107 7.16 6.00 2.34
N SER A 108 7.60 6.97 3.13
CA SER A 108 7.10 8.34 3.07
C SER A 108 7.82 9.09 1.96
N TYR A 109 7.04 9.73 1.10
CA TYR A 109 7.51 10.57 0.00
C TYR A 109 6.85 11.94 0.10
N THR A 110 7.45 12.93 -0.54
CA THR A 110 6.82 14.24 -0.74
C THR A 110 6.69 14.49 -2.24
N ILE A 111 5.48 14.79 -2.69
CA ILE A 111 5.23 15.37 -4.01
C ILE A 111 5.37 16.88 -3.84
N MET A 112 6.22 17.49 -4.65
CA MET A 112 6.34 18.94 -4.74
C MET A 112 5.86 19.36 -6.12
N ILE A 113 4.93 20.29 -6.16
CA ILE A 113 4.53 20.98 -7.40
C ILE A 113 5.02 22.41 -7.24
N ASP A 114 5.87 22.87 -8.15
CA ASP A 114 6.54 24.17 -8.10
C ASP A 114 6.46 24.90 -9.44
N ASP A 115 6.84 26.18 -9.42
CA ASP A 115 6.76 27.11 -10.56
C ASP A 115 5.38 27.12 -11.25
N ILE A 116 4.32 27.11 -10.44
CA ILE A 116 2.93 27.08 -10.93
C ILE A 116 2.65 28.33 -11.77
N ASP A 117 2.34 28.13 -13.04
CA ASP A 117 2.14 29.16 -14.09
C ASP A 117 3.28 30.18 -14.18
N GLY A 118 4.51 29.76 -13.88
CA GLY A 118 5.69 30.63 -13.94
C GLY A 118 5.76 31.66 -12.80
N LEU A 119 4.95 31.51 -11.75
CA LEU A 119 4.91 32.44 -10.61
C LEU A 119 5.93 32.11 -9.53
N GLY A 120 6.65 30.98 -9.64
CA GLY A 120 7.55 30.50 -8.59
C GLY A 120 6.84 30.06 -7.30
N GLU A 121 5.51 29.91 -7.33
CA GLU A 121 4.72 29.35 -6.23
C GLU A 121 4.88 27.83 -6.17
N TRP A 122 4.76 27.27 -4.97
CA TRP A 122 4.93 25.85 -4.77
C TRP A 122 3.98 25.28 -3.70
N VAL A 123 3.82 23.96 -3.73
CA VAL A 123 3.07 23.18 -2.75
C VAL A 123 3.80 21.87 -2.46
N GLU A 124 3.80 21.44 -1.20
CA GLU A 124 4.34 20.15 -0.75
C GLU A 124 3.22 19.28 -0.20
N ILE A 125 3.12 18.06 -0.74
CA ILE A 125 2.09 17.08 -0.35
C ILE A 125 2.79 15.79 0.10
N PRO A 126 2.80 15.48 1.42
CA PRO A 126 3.36 14.23 1.90
C PRO A 126 2.42 13.07 1.57
N ILE A 127 2.99 11.97 1.07
CA ILE A 127 2.28 10.73 0.78
C ILE A 127 2.96 9.55 1.47
N GLN A 128 2.17 8.50 1.73
CA GLN A 128 2.67 7.25 2.28
C GLN A 128 2.44 6.14 1.27
N VAL A 129 3.51 5.71 0.60
CA VAL A 129 3.47 4.58 -0.33
C VAL A 129 3.61 3.29 0.48
N THR A 130 2.67 2.37 0.28
CA THR A 130 2.66 1.05 0.93
C THR A 130 2.61 -0.05 -0.11
N PRO A 131 3.19 -1.23 0.13
CA PRO A 131 2.94 -2.38 -0.74
C PRO A 131 1.46 -2.76 -0.67
N GLU A 132 0.78 -2.96 -1.79
CA GLU A 132 -0.50 -3.65 -1.75
C GLU A 132 -0.19 -5.14 -1.58
N PHE A 133 -0.84 -5.78 -0.60
CA PHE A 133 -0.81 -7.24 -0.56
C PHE A 133 -1.96 -7.73 -1.42
N PRO A 134 -1.75 -8.67 -2.36
CA PRO A 134 -2.86 -9.34 -3.02
C PRO A 134 -3.78 -9.85 -1.92
N ALA A 135 -5.08 -9.56 -2.01
CA ALA A 135 -6.07 -9.88 -0.98
C ALA A 135 -6.08 -11.38 -0.58
N GLY A 136 -5.44 -12.26 -1.37
CA GLY A 136 -5.22 -13.68 -1.09
C GLY A 136 -4.09 -14.04 -0.10
N VAL A 137 -3.16 -13.14 0.24
CA VAL A 137 -2.05 -13.49 1.17
C VAL A 137 -2.49 -13.47 2.64
N LEU A 138 -3.58 -12.76 2.97
CA LEU A 138 -4.09 -12.66 4.34
C LEU A 138 -4.76 -13.95 4.86
N ALA A 139 -4.98 -14.97 4.03
CA ALA A 139 -5.67 -16.20 4.43
C ALA A 139 -4.77 -17.29 5.08
N LEU A 140 -3.44 -17.16 5.08
CA LEU A 140 -2.53 -18.27 5.47
C LEU A 140 -1.99 -18.24 6.92
N ILE A 141 -2.30 -17.22 7.74
CA ILE A 141 -1.70 -17.10 9.09
C ILE A 141 -2.48 -17.88 10.17
N VAL A 142 -3.64 -18.48 9.89
CA VAL A 142 -4.47 -19.13 10.95
C VAL A 142 -4.11 -20.61 11.21
N ALA A 143 -3.25 -21.26 10.43
CA ALA A 143 -3.10 -22.73 10.48
C ALA A 143 -1.81 -23.30 11.12
N PHE A 144 -0.93 -22.51 11.73
CA PHE A 144 0.30 -23.03 12.38
C PHE A 144 0.29 -23.01 13.92
N GLY A 145 -0.78 -22.55 14.56
CA GLY A 145 -0.89 -22.49 16.03
C GLY A 145 -1.33 -23.79 16.73
N ILE A 146 -1.94 -24.73 16.00
CA ILE A 146 -2.63 -25.87 16.64
C ILE A 146 -1.73 -27.11 16.78
N VAL A 147 -0.64 -27.24 16.02
CA VAL A 147 0.17 -28.47 16.03
C VAL A 147 1.09 -28.57 17.27
N VAL A 148 1.54 -27.45 17.84
CA VAL A 148 2.46 -27.47 19.00
C VAL A 148 1.76 -27.77 20.33
N ALA A 149 0.49 -27.39 20.49
CA ALA A 149 -0.23 -27.55 21.77
C ALA A 149 -0.56 -29.01 22.12
N VAL A 150 -0.67 -29.90 21.12
CA VAL A 150 -1.01 -31.32 21.37
C VAL A 150 0.19 -32.13 21.86
N ILE A 151 1.42 -31.73 21.53
CA ILE A 151 2.64 -32.45 21.96
C ILE A 151 2.99 -32.13 23.42
N ALA A 152 2.73 -30.92 23.91
CA ALA A 152 3.11 -30.50 25.26
C ALA A 152 2.25 -31.13 26.38
N ARG A 153 1.04 -31.65 26.09
CA ARG A 153 0.12 -32.16 27.13
C ARG A 153 0.45 -33.57 27.63
N ARG A 154 1.46 -34.26 27.07
CA ARG A 154 1.77 -35.66 27.40
C ARG A 154 2.99 -35.87 28.33
N ASN A 155 3.53 -34.85 28.98
CA ASN A 155 4.76 -35.05 29.79
C ASN A 155 4.71 -34.66 31.28
N ASN A 156 3.55 -34.27 31.83
CA ASN A 156 3.46 -33.91 33.26
C ASN A 156 2.89 -35.00 34.17
N ASN A 157 3.03 -36.27 33.81
CA ASN A 157 2.56 -37.37 34.66
C ASN A 157 3.55 -38.54 34.72
N SER A 158 4.77 -38.30 35.22
CA SER A 158 5.59 -39.38 35.81
C SER A 158 6.56 -38.87 36.88
N LYS A 159 6.19 -39.16 38.13
CA LYS A 159 7.02 -39.72 39.22
C LYS A 159 8.39 -39.08 39.50
N ASN A 160 8.54 -38.59 40.74
CA ASN A 160 9.72 -38.92 41.55
C ASN A 160 9.28 -39.35 42.95
N LEU A 161 9.08 -40.67 43.07
CA LEU A 161 9.19 -41.45 44.30
C LEU A 161 10.70 -41.66 44.55
N PHE A 162 11.12 -41.50 45.81
CA PHE A 162 12.46 -41.81 46.37
C PHE A 162 13.55 -40.74 46.24
N SER A 163 13.71 -39.96 47.34
CA SER A 163 15.02 -39.78 48.00
C SER A 163 14.84 -39.13 49.39
N GLN A 164 14.96 -39.93 50.45
CA GLN A 164 15.62 -39.52 51.72
C GLN A 164 17.11 -39.96 51.62
N PRO A 165 18.08 -39.55 52.47
CA PRO A 165 17.96 -38.99 53.84
C PRO A 165 19.01 -37.89 54.25
N THR A 166 19.01 -37.61 55.57
CA THR A 166 20.03 -37.07 56.50
C THR A 166 20.39 -35.58 56.49
N ASN A 167 20.01 -34.86 57.56
CA ASN A 167 20.77 -34.80 58.83
C ASN A 167 19.81 -34.69 60.02
#